data_AF-A0A6B1I0E0-F1
#
_entry.id   AF-A0A6B1I0E0-F1
#
_cell.length_a   1.000
_cell.length_b   1.000
_cell.length_c   1.000
_cell.angle_alpha   90.00
_cell.angle_beta   90.00
_cell.angle_gamma   90.00
#
_symmetry.space_group_name_H-M   'P 1'
#
loop_
_entity.id
_entity.type
_entity.pdbx_description
1 polymer ?
#
loop_
_entity_poly.entity_id
_entity_poly.type
_entity_poly.pdbx_seq_one_letter_code
_entity_poly.pdbx_strand_id
1 'polypeptide(L)'
;MMTFLAIIAVAITQVRDLFAAVVLTGIFSLLSACIFTSLDAVDVAFTEAAVGAGLATVLFLAALSLTGPREKTQPHHSWSGLCVCLLTGGALIYGTLDMPHLGDPNAPVHQHVAPRYIAESPEEIGIPNMVTSVLASYRGYDTLGEVTVIFTAGLAVLLLLRGSGTRLDAVADQAMRHAMILRVVSKLFIPLILLFALYVQFHGDFGPGGGFQAGVIFAAAFILYALIYGVEEARRVAPAGRVQVFFALGLLLYIGTGLACLLAGGNFLEYKVLASDPTYGEHYGILLIELGVGITVAAVVISIFCHFASRERP
;
A
#
# COMPACT_ATOMS: atom_id res chain seq x y z
N MET A 1 5.96 2.81 -23.36
CA MET A 1 6.06 2.41 -21.94
C MET A 1 5.83 0.92 -21.74
N MET A 2 4.78 0.31 -22.30
CA MET A 2 4.53 -1.14 -22.22
C MET A 2 5.71 -2.02 -22.67
N THR A 3 6.40 -1.66 -23.76
CA THR A 3 7.60 -2.38 -24.20
C THR A 3 8.71 -2.34 -23.15
N PHE A 4 8.90 -1.20 -22.46
CA PHE A 4 9.88 -1.10 -21.38
C PHE A 4 9.50 -1.98 -20.19
N LEU A 5 8.22 -2.04 -19.80
CA LEU A 5 7.76 -2.98 -18.77
C LEU A 5 8.06 -4.44 -19.14
N ALA A 6 7.79 -4.84 -20.38
CA ALA A 6 8.09 -6.20 -20.85
C ALA A 6 9.60 -6.49 -20.82
N ILE A 7 10.44 -5.54 -21.26
CA ILE A 7 11.91 -5.67 -21.20
C ILE A 7 12.37 -5.82 -19.75
N ILE A 8 11.87 -5.00 -18.82
CA ILE A 8 12.26 -5.07 -17.41
C ILE A 8 11.78 -6.37 -16.77
N ALA A 9 10.55 -6.82 -17.04
CA ALA A 9 10.04 -8.08 -16.54
C ALA A 9 10.94 -9.25 -16.96
N VAL A 10 11.34 -9.30 -18.24
CA VAL A 10 12.29 -10.30 -18.74
C VAL A 10 13.66 -10.14 -18.08
N ALA A 11 14.16 -8.91 -17.92
CA ALA A 11 15.45 -8.65 -17.27
C ALA A 11 15.47 -9.14 -15.80
N ILE A 12 14.39 -8.93 -15.03
CA ILE A 12 14.26 -9.41 -13.65
C ILE A 12 14.49 -10.92 -13.57
N THR A 13 13.95 -11.69 -14.52
CA THR A 13 14.10 -13.16 -14.53
C THR A 13 15.52 -13.65 -14.89
N GLN A 14 16.35 -12.80 -15.48
CA GLN A 14 17.71 -13.17 -15.91
C GLN A 14 18.78 -12.72 -14.91
N VAL A 15 18.46 -11.77 -14.04
CA VAL A 15 19.39 -11.20 -13.07
C VAL A 15 19.50 -12.11 -11.85
N ARG A 16 20.72 -12.62 -11.60
CA ARG A 16 21.03 -13.45 -10.43
C ARG A 16 21.38 -12.66 -9.17
N ASP A 17 21.70 -11.38 -9.34
CA ASP A 17 21.98 -10.47 -8.24
C ASP A 17 20.66 -9.95 -7.66
N LEU A 18 20.32 -10.38 -6.45
CA LEU A 18 19.01 -10.10 -5.88
C LEU A 18 18.83 -8.62 -5.55
N PHE A 19 19.92 -7.88 -5.29
CA PHE A 19 19.84 -6.43 -5.12
C PHE A 19 19.42 -5.77 -6.43
N ALA A 20 20.06 -6.12 -7.54
CA ALA A 20 19.67 -5.62 -8.86
C ALA A 20 18.24 -6.05 -9.24
N ALA A 21 17.80 -7.27 -8.91
CA ALA A 21 16.42 -7.72 -9.13
C ALA A 21 15.40 -6.87 -8.36
N VAL A 22 15.69 -6.52 -7.10
CA VAL A 22 14.84 -5.65 -6.28
C VAL A 22 14.78 -4.24 -6.86
N VAL A 23 15.92 -3.68 -7.28
CA VAL A 23 15.96 -2.36 -7.94
C VAL A 23 15.15 -2.36 -9.24
N LEU A 24 15.29 -3.39 -10.09
CA LEU A 24 14.51 -3.53 -11.32
C LEU A 24 13.01 -3.67 -11.05
N THR A 25 12.62 -4.34 -9.97
CA THR A 25 11.21 -4.44 -9.54
C THR A 25 10.66 -3.07 -9.14
N GLY A 26 11.44 -2.25 -8.42
CA GLY A 26 11.05 -0.87 -8.12
C GLY A 26 10.92 0.00 -9.38
N ILE A 27 11.82 -0.16 -10.35
CA ILE A 27 11.73 0.54 -11.65
C ILE A 27 10.49 0.08 -12.42
N PHE A 28 10.17 -1.22 -12.41
CA PHE A 28 8.95 -1.75 -13.00
C PHE A 28 7.71 -1.06 -12.41
N SER A 29 7.61 -0.95 -11.09
CA SER A 29 6.52 -0.24 -10.42
C SER A 29 6.46 1.25 -10.78
N LEU A 30 7.61 1.95 -10.85
CA LEU A 30 7.62 3.35 -11.29
C LEU A 30 7.12 3.53 -12.73
N LEU A 31 7.52 2.62 -13.64
CA LEU A 31 7.01 2.65 -15.01
C LEU A 31 5.51 2.36 -15.06
N SER A 32 5.02 1.42 -14.26
CA SER A 32 3.58 1.12 -14.14
C SER A 32 2.81 2.33 -13.61
N ALA A 33 3.32 3.02 -12.58
CA ALA A 33 2.74 4.26 -12.08
C ALA A 33 2.64 5.33 -13.17
N CYS A 34 3.69 5.53 -13.96
CA CYS A 34 3.64 6.47 -15.09
C CYS A 34 2.63 6.06 -16.19
N ILE A 35 2.41 4.76 -16.40
CA ILE A 35 1.35 4.29 -17.31
C ILE A 35 -0.02 4.62 -16.74
N PHE A 36 -0.26 4.38 -15.45
CA PHE A 36 -1.52 4.75 -14.81
C PHE A 36 -1.77 6.26 -14.85
N THR A 37 -0.75 7.09 -14.65
CA THR A 37 -0.87 8.55 -14.85
C THR A 37 -1.23 8.89 -16.29
N SER A 38 -0.66 8.18 -17.27
CA SER A 38 -0.98 8.39 -18.69
C SER A 38 -2.40 7.93 -19.07
N LEU A 39 -3.03 7.14 -18.21
CA LEU A 39 -4.42 6.68 -18.34
C LEU A 39 -5.39 7.49 -17.46
N ASP A 40 -4.95 8.65 -16.95
CA ASP A 40 -5.70 9.51 -16.02
C ASP A 40 -6.14 8.81 -14.70
N ALA A 41 -5.50 7.69 -14.35
CA ALA A 41 -5.73 6.94 -13.13
C ALA A 41 -4.75 7.36 -12.02
N VAL A 42 -4.83 8.63 -11.60
CA VAL A 42 -3.81 9.24 -10.71
C VAL A 42 -3.80 8.62 -9.31
N ASP A 43 -4.96 8.28 -8.72
CA ASP A 43 -5.02 7.59 -7.43
C ASP A 43 -4.32 6.22 -7.46
N VAL A 44 -4.52 5.45 -8.55
CA VAL A 44 -3.89 4.14 -8.76
C VAL A 44 -2.39 4.31 -9.00
N ALA A 45 -2.00 5.28 -9.82
CA ALA A 45 -0.60 5.62 -10.07
C ALA A 45 0.13 5.98 -8.76
N PHE A 46 -0.53 6.75 -7.90
CA PHE A 46 0.04 7.18 -6.63
C PHE A 46 0.20 6.01 -5.66
N THR A 47 -0.80 5.11 -5.59
CA THR A 47 -0.71 3.85 -4.84
C THR A 47 0.45 2.98 -5.34
N GLU A 48 0.61 2.80 -6.65
CA GLU A 48 1.69 2.01 -7.23
C GLU A 48 3.08 2.61 -6.93
N ALA A 49 3.20 3.93 -6.99
CA ALA A 49 4.44 4.62 -6.64
C ALA A 49 4.78 4.49 -5.15
N ALA A 50 3.80 4.65 -4.25
CA ALA A 50 4.01 4.56 -2.82
C ALA A 50 4.28 3.11 -2.36
N VAL A 51 3.48 2.16 -2.85
CA VAL A 51 3.50 0.75 -2.38
C VAL A 51 4.47 -0.09 -3.18
N GLY A 52 4.32 -0.10 -4.51
CA GLY A 52 5.13 -0.93 -5.40
C GLY A 52 6.58 -0.45 -5.42
N ALA A 53 6.79 0.82 -5.80
CA ALA A 53 8.15 1.36 -5.91
C ALA A 53 8.76 1.70 -4.54
N GLY A 54 8.00 2.31 -3.63
CA GLY A 54 8.49 2.71 -2.31
C GLY A 54 8.58 1.56 -1.32
N LEU A 55 7.44 1.13 -0.80
CA LEU A 55 7.37 0.18 0.31
C LEU A 55 7.95 -1.20 -0.03
N ALA A 56 7.53 -1.81 -1.13
CA ALA A 56 7.93 -3.16 -1.48
C ALA A 56 9.45 -3.25 -1.71
N THR A 57 10.05 -2.24 -2.34
CA THR A 57 11.51 -2.14 -2.47
C THR A 57 12.20 -2.16 -1.12
N VAL A 58 11.73 -1.37 -0.15
CA VAL A 58 12.34 -1.34 1.20
C VAL A 58 12.16 -2.67 1.93
N LEU A 59 10.98 -3.29 1.84
CA LEU A 59 10.72 -4.61 2.43
C LEU A 59 11.57 -5.71 1.77
N PHE A 60 11.74 -5.70 0.46
CA PHE A 60 12.60 -6.65 -0.24
C PHE A 60 14.07 -6.44 0.08
N LEU A 61 14.54 -5.20 0.24
CA LEU A 61 15.90 -4.92 0.70
C LEU A 61 16.10 -5.38 2.15
N ALA A 62 15.10 -5.19 3.02
CA ALA A 62 15.14 -5.73 4.38
C ALA A 62 15.18 -7.26 4.39
N ALA A 63 14.37 -7.93 3.56
CA ALA A 63 14.43 -9.38 3.39
C ALA A 63 15.79 -9.83 2.83
N LEU A 64 16.34 -9.11 1.85
CA LEU A 64 17.65 -9.39 1.26
C LEU A 64 18.79 -9.27 2.28
N SER A 65 18.66 -8.39 3.27
CA SER A 65 19.63 -8.30 4.37
C SER A 65 19.73 -9.60 5.17
N LEU A 66 18.67 -10.40 5.20
CA LEU A 66 18.59 -11.70 5.88
C LEU A 66 18.94 -12.89 4.97
N THR A 67 19.05 -12.68 3.67
CA THR A 67 19.36 -13.74 2.70
C THR A 67 20.73 -13.53 2.04
N GLY A 68 21.16 -14.48 1.20
CA GLY A 68 22.34 -14.29 0.36
C GLY A 68 22.09 -13.24 -0.73
N PRO A 69 23.13 -12.54 -1.21
CA PRO A 69 22.98 -11.49 -2.25
C PRO A 69 22.70 -12.06 -3.65
N ARG A 70 22.91 -13.36 -3.84
CA ARG A 70 22.76 -14.04 -5.13
C ARG A 70 21.79 -15.20 -5.03
N GLU A 71 21.06 -15.40 -6.12
CA GLU A 71 20.23 -16.57 -6.32
C GLU A 71 21.06 -17.87 -6.21
N LYS A 72 20.50 -18.90 -5.57
CA LYS A 72 21.12 -20.23 -5.53
C LYS A 72 21.05 -20.86 -6.92
N THR A 73 22.19 -21.34 -7.41
CA THR A 73 22.26 -22.05 -8.68
C THR A 73 21.45 -23.34 -8.61
N GLN A 74 20.41 -23.48 -9.44
CA GLN A 74 19.73 -24.75 -9.62
C GLN A 74 20.41 -25.58 -10.71
N PRO A 75 20.68 -26.88 -10.49
CA PRO A 75 21.36 -27.73 -11.46
C PRO A 75 20.49 -28.09 -12.68
N HIS A 76 19.17 -27.95 -12.58
CA HIS A 76 18.23 -28.27 -13.65
C HIS A 76 17.30 -27.10 -13.96
N HIS A 77 17.05 -26.85 -15.24
CA HIS A 77 15.99 -25.94 -15.66
C HIS A 77 14.63 -26.62 -15.47
N SER A 78 13.75 -26.00 -14.70
CA SER A 78 12.39 -26.50 -14.48
C SER A 78 11.52 -26.24 -15.71
N TRP A 79 11.63 -27.12 -16.72
CA TRP A 79 10.80 -27.07 -17.92
C TRP A 79 9.30 -27.13 -17.59
N SER A 80 8.91 -27.89 -16.56
CA SER A 80 7.53 -27.91 -16.07
C SER A 80 7.11 -26.54 -15.55
N GLY A 81 7.96 -25.85 -14.78
CA GLY A 81 7.70 -24.48 -14.33
C GLY A 81 7.53 -23.50 -15.49
N LEU A 82 8.41 -23.57 -16.49
CA LEU A 82 8.30 -22.74 -17.69
C LEU A 82 7.00 -23.01 -18.47
N CYS A 83 6.65 -24.28 -18.67
CA CYS A 83 5.40 -24.66 -19.33
C CYS A 83 4.19 -24.12 -18.56
N VAL A 84 4.15 -24.23 -17.23
CA VAL A 84 3.08 -23.68 -16.40
C VAL A 84 3.01 -22.16 -16.53
N CYS A 85 4.14 -21.45 -16.47
CA CYS A 85 4.16 -20.00 -16.65
C CYS A 85 3.67 -19.57 -18.04
N LEU A 86 4.09 -20.26 -19.11
CA LEU A 86 3.67 -19.97 -20.48
C LEU A 86 2.19 -20.29 -20.71
N LEU A 87 1.69 -21.40 -20.17
CA LEU A 87 0.27 -21.76 -20.24
C LEU A 87 -0.59 -20.76 -19.47
N THR A 88 -0.23 -20.43 -18.24
CA THR A 88 -0.95 -19.44 -17.43
C THR A 88 -0.89 -18.06 -18.07
N GLY A 89 0.28 -17.61 -18.52
CA GLY A 89 0.44 -16.33 -19.22
C GLY A 89 -0.34 -16.28 -20.53
N GLY A 90 -0.30 -17.36 -21.31
CA GLY A 90 -1.09 -17.51 -22.54
C GLY A 90 -2.60 -17.50 -22.28
N ALA A 91 -3.06 -18.15 -21.20
CA ALA A 91 -4.47 -18.12 -20.79
C ALA A 91 -4.91 -16.72 -20.35
N LEU A 92 -4.07 -15.98 -19.62
CA LEU A 92 -4.34 -14.59 -19.25
C LEU A 92 -4.43 -13.69 -20.50
N ILE A 93 -3.48 -13.81 -21.43
CA ILE A 93 -3.51 -13.05 -22.70
C ILE A 93 -4.75 -13.42 -23.53
N TYR A 94 -5.08 -14.71 -23.63
CA TYR A 94 -6.29 -15.15 -24.31
C TYR A 94 -7.55 -14.52 -23.70
N GLY A 95 -7.64 -14.47 -22.36
CA GLY A 95 -8.74 -13.80 -21.66
C GLY A 95 -8.83 -12.30 -21.98
N THR A 96 -7.71 -11.62 -22.23
CA THR A 96 -7.73 -10.20 -22.63
C THR A 96 -8.27 -9.96 -24.04
N LEU A 97 -8.36 -10.98 -24.91
CA LEU A 97 -8.93 -10.84 -26.25
C LEU A 97 -10.45 -10.66 -26.23
N ASP A 98 -11.11 -11.12 -25.16
CA ASP A 98 -12.56 -10.93 -24.95
C ASP A 98 -12.88 -9.58 -24.28
N MET A 99 -11.86 -8.83 -23.85
CA MET A 99 -12.05 -7.51 -23.28
C MET A 99 -12.39 -6.49 -24.38
N PRO A 100 -13.33 -5.54 -24.11
CA PRO A 100 -13.57 -4.43 -25.02
C PRO A 100 -12.29 -3.67 -25.33
N HIS A 101 -12.21 -3.13 -26.55
CA HIS A 101 -11.10 -2.27 -26.91
C HIS A 101 -11.02 -1.06 -25.97
N LEU A 102 -9.81 -0.60 -25.67
CA LEU A 102 -9.59 0.55 -24.81
C LEU A 102 -10.32 1.77 -25.39
N GLY A 103 -11.24 2.35 -24.61
CA GLY A 103 -12.03 3.52 -25.01
C GLY A 103 -13.25 3.21 -25.89
N ASP A 104 -13.65 1.94 -26.06
CA ASP A 104 -14.89 1.60 -26.76
C ASP A 104 -16.12 2.14 -26.02
N PRO A 105 -16.90 3.08 -26.60
CA PRO A 105 -18.09 3.62 -25.94
C PRO A 105 -19.14 2.58 -25.58
N ASN A 106 -19.14 1.42 -26.24
CA ASN A 106 -20.09 0.34 -26.00
C ASN A 106 -19.60 -0.66 -24.94
N ALA A 107 -18.41 -0.45 -24.36
CA ALA A 107 -17.93 -1.31 -23.29
C ALA A 107 -18.90 -1.27 -22.09
N PRO A 108 -19.15 -2.41 -21.40
CA PRO A 108 -20.12 -2.47 -20.30
C PRO A 108 -19.90 -1.43 -19.20
N VAL A 109 -18.64 -1.06 -18.94
CA VAL A 109 -18.29 -0.03 -17.96
C VAL A 109 -18.88 1.34 -18.30
N HIS A 110 -18.90 1.72 -19.59
CA HIS A 110 -19.41 3.00 -20.06
C HIS A 110 -20.94 3.04 -20.22
N GLN A 111 -21.61 1.89 -20.12
CA GLN A 111 -23.06 1.77 -20.33
C GLN A 111 -23.85 1.56 -19.03
N HIS A 112 -23.19 1.11 -17.95
CA HIS A 112 -23.89 0.70 -16.73
C HIS A 112 -23.55 1.56 -15.51
N VAL A 113 -22.46 1.25 -14.79
CA VAL A 113 -22.16 1.87 -13.49
C VAL A 113 -21.37 3.17 -13.60
N ALA A 114 -20.45 3.29 -14.55
CA ALA A 114 -19.59 4.48 -14.63
C ALA A 114 -20.38 5.77 -14.95
N PRO A 115 -21.39 5.77 -15.86
CA PRO A 115 -22.19 6.97 -16.09
C PRO A 115 -22.87 7.49 -14.82
N ARG A 116 -23.38 6.60 -13.97
CA ARG A 116 -23.98 6.97 -12.68
C ARG A 116 -22.95 7.58 -11.74
N TYR A 117 -21.79 6.93 -11.56
CA TYR A 117 -20.73 7.48 -10.70
C TYR A 117 -20.25 8.85 -11.19
N ILE A 118 -20.19 9.07 -12.50
CA ILE A 118 -19.74 10.35 -13.05
C ILE A 118 -20.80 11.45 -12.88
N ALA A 119 -22.08 11.13 -13.14
CA ALA A 119 -23.15 12.12 -13.16
C ALA A 119 -23.75 12.40 -11.76
N GLU A 120 -23.92 11.36 -10.94
CA GLU A 120 -24.70 11.44 -9.70
C GLU A 120 -23.82 11.57 -8.44
N SER A 121 -22.55 11.14 -8.45
CA SER A 121 -21.66 11.20 -7.27
C SER A 121 -21.50 12.61 -6.67
N PRO A 122 -21.39 13.70 -7.46
CA PRO A 122 -21.31 15.04 -6.89
C PRO A 122 -22.54 15.44 -6.06
N GLU A 123 -23.74 14.94 -6.42
CA GLU A 123 -24.98 15.21 -5.68
C GLU A 123 -25.21 14.20 -4.56
N GLU A 124 -24.89 12.92 -4.78
CA GLU A 124 -25.15 11.86 -3.82
C GLU A 124 -24.16 11.84 -2.64
N ILE A 125 -22.89 12.18 -2.89
CA ILE A 125 -21.77 12.09 -1.94
C ILE A 125 -21.19 13.47 -1.61
N GLY A 126 -21.21 14.40 -2.56
CA GLY A 126 -20.67 15.76 -2.38
C GLY A 126 -19.15 15.83 -2.31
N ILE A 127 -18.44 14.77 -2.72
CA ILE A 127 -16.98 14.72 -2.79
C ILE A 127 -16.54 14.77 -4.25
N PRO A 128 -15.61 15.68 -4.63
CA PRO A 128 -15.18 15.82 -6.03
C PRO A 128 -14.26 14.68 -6.50
N ASN A 129 -13.49 14.04 -5.61
CA ASN A 129 -12.74 12.84 -5.96
C ASN A 129 -13.70 11.65 -6.15
N MET A 130 -13.93 11.28 -7.42
CA MET A 130 -14.79 10.15 -7.77
C MET A 130 -14.22 8.80 -7.33
N VAL A 131 -12.89 8.62 -7.32
CA VAL A 131 -12.27 7.37 -6.89
C VAL A 131 -12.54 7.15 -5.40
N THR A 132 -12.32 8.18 -4.58
CA THR A 132 -12.65 8.15 -3.15
C THR A 132 -14.14 7.90 -2.92
N SER A 133 -15.02 8.58 -3.67
CA SER A 133 -16.47 8.36 -3.56
C SER A 133 -16.88 6.92 -3.87
N VAL A 134 -16.28 6.32 -4.90
CA VAL A 134 -16.52 4.92 -5.27
C VAL A 134 -15.97 3.96 -4.22
N LEU A 135 -14.73 4.12 -3.78
CA LEU A 135 -14.09 3.19 -2.86
C LEU A 135 -14.62 3.30 -1.43
N ALA A 136 -14.93 4.52 -0.96
CA ALA A 136 -15.30 4.79 0.42
C ALA A 136 -16.81 4.72 0.67
N SER A 137 -17.64 5.10 -0.32
CA SER A 137 -19.10 5.07 -0.20
C SER A 137 -19.73 3.96 -1.05
N TYR A 138 -19.84 4.13 -2.38
CA TYR A 138 -20.57 3.16 -3.25
C TYR A 138 -20.11 1.71 -3.10
N ARG A 139 -18.81 1.50 -2.93
CA ARG A 139 -18.15 0.20 -2.77
C ARG A 139 -17.38 0.12 -1.45
N GLY A 140 -17.90 0.75 -0.40
CA GLY A 140 -17.28 0.76 0.93
C GLY A 140 -17.03 -0.64 1.54
N TYR A 141 -17.76 -1.67 1.08
CA TYR A 141 -17.50 -3.06 1.47
C TYR A 141 -16.20 -3.63 0.88
N ASP A 142 -15.82 -3.23 -0.33
CA ASP A 142 -14.59 -3.70 -0.96
C ASP A 142 -13.38 -3.17 -0.19
N THR A 143 -13.39 -1.89 0.15
CA THR A 143 -12.35 -1.26 0.98
C THR A 143 -12.30 -1.87 2.39
N LEU A 144 -13.45 -2.19 3.01
CA LEU A 144 -13.48 -2.94 4.27
C LEU A 144 -12.81 -4.32 4.13
N GLY A 145 -13.09 -5.02 3.02
CA GLY A 145 -12.46 -6.29 2.68
C GLY A 145 -10.94 -6.15 2.53
N GLU A 146 -10.47 -5.16 1.80
CA GLU A 146 -9.05 -4.87 1.61
C GLU A 146 -8.34 -4.60 2.94
N VAL A 147 -8.90 -3.73 3.80
CA VAL A 147 -8.34 -3.44 5.13
C VAL A 147 -8.30 -4.69 6.00
N THR A 148 -9.33 -5.55 5.92
CA THR A 148 -9.36 -6.83 6.62
C THR A 148 -8.27 -7.78 6.12
N VAL A 149 -8.02 -7.84 4.80
CA VAL A 149 -6.93 -8.64 4.21
C VAL A 149 -5.56 -8.13 4.69
N ILE A 150 -5.35 -6.81 4.72
CA ILE A 150 -4.09 -6.21 5.20
C ILE A 150 -3.89 -6.49 6.70
N PHE A 151 -4.93 -6.33 7.49
CA PHE A 151 -4.92 -6.64 8.93
C PHE A 151 -4.57 -8.12 9.16
N THR A 152 -5.22 -9.04 8.46
CA THR A 152 -4.98 -10.48 8.60
C THR A 152 -3.59 -10.88 8.12
N ALA A 153 -3.09 -10.29 7.02
CA ALA A 153 -1.72 -10.49 6.56
C ALA A 153 -0.70 -10.01 7.61
N GLY A 154 -0.90 -8.82 8.19
CA GLY A 154 -0.07 -8.30 9.27
C GLY A 154 -0.08 -9.21 10.50
N LEU A 155 -1.25 -9.71 10.91
CA LEU A 155 -1.39 -10.65 12.02
C LEU A 155 -0.70 -11.99 11.72
N ALA A 156 -0.83 -12.51 10.50
CA ALA A 156 -0.15 -13.72 10.07
C ALA A 156 1.37 -13.57 10.16
N VAL A 157 1.93 -12.44 9.69
CA VAL A 157 3.36 -12.14 9.82
C VAL A 157 3.77 -12.07 11.29
N LEU A 158 2.99 -11.39 12.14
CA LEU A 158 3.27 -11.31 13.57
C LEU A 158 3.31 -12.69 14.25
N LEU A 159 2.37 -13.58 13.90
CA LEU A 159 2.31 -14.93 14.45
C LEU A 159 3.44 -15.82 13.93
N LEU A 160 3.76 -15.74 12.63
CA LEU A 160 4.84 -16.52 12.01
C LEU A 160 6.23 -16.09 12.50
N LEU A 161 6.41 -14.81 12.81
CA LEU A 161 7.70 -14.25 13.23
C LEU A 161 7.87 -14.18 14.75
N ARG A 162 6.91 -14.68 15.53
CA ARG A 162 6.92 -14.68 16.99
C ARG A 162 8.05 -15.58 17.53
N GLY A 163 9.12 -14.98 18.08
CA GLY A 163 10.11 -15.68 18.90
C GLY A 163 11.58 -15.68 18.46
N SER A 164 12.01 -14.84 17.51
CA SER A 164 13.43 -14.76 17.12
C SER A 164 14.10 -13.56 17.78
N GLY A 165 15.15 -13.84 18.56
CA GLY A 165 15.81 -12.91 19.47
C GLY A 165 16.50 -11.71 18.83
N THR A 166 16.64 -10.68 19.66
CA THR A 166 17.28 -9.38 19.45
C THR A 166 18.81 -9.45 19.59
N ARG A 167 19.58 -9.17 18.53
CA ARG A 167 20.97 -8.67 18.63
C ARG A 167 21.63 -8.11 17.35
N LEU A 168 20.87 -7.70 16.32
CA LEU A 168 21.45 -6.97 15.16
C LEU A 168 21.88 -5.52 15.44
N ASP A 169 21.70 -5.01 16.66
CA ASP A 169 21.88 -3.59 16.96
C ASP A 169 23.34 -3.11 16.96
N ALA A 170 24.33 -4.00 17.11
CA ALA A 170 25.71 -3.54 17.32
C ALA A 170 26.47 -3.14 16.04
N VAL A 171 26.22 -3.81 14.90
CA VAL A 171 27.05 -3.68 13.68
C VAL A 171 26.47 -2.65 12.70
N ALA A 172 25.16 -2.63 12.50
CA ALA A 172 24.49 -1.64 11.63
C ALA A 172 24.60 -0.21 12.18
N ASP A 173 24.53 -0.09 13.51
CA ASP A 173 24.65 1.18 14.23
C ASP A 173 26.05 1.81 14.04
N GLN A 174 27.10 1.02 13.81
CA GLN A 174 28.45 1.54 13.56
C GLN A 174 28.62 2.10 12.14
N ALA A 175 27.98 1.52 11.12
CA ALA A 175 28.05 2.03 9.74
C ALA A 175 27.22 3.31 9.54
N MET A 176 26.00 3.38 10.08
CA MET A 176 25.12 4.56 9.94
C MET A 176 25.53 5.75 10.82
N ARG A 177 26.29 5.52 11.90
CA ARG A 177 26.89 6.60 12.70
C ARG A 177 27.83 7.51 11.91
N HIS A 178 28.45 7.01 10.83
CA HIS A 178 29.40 7.77 10.01
C HIS A 178 28.74 8.56 8.86
N ALA A 179 27.47 8.28 8.53
CA ALA A 179 26.75 8.96 7.46
C ALA A 179 26.06 10.26 7.96
N MET A 180 26.86 11.23 8.40
CA MET A 180 26.38 12.52 8.92
C MET A 180 25.41 13.23 7.96
N ILE A 181 25.68 13.14 6.66
CA ILE A 181 24.82 13.72 5.61
C ILE A 181 23.42 13.09 5.65
N LEU A 182 23.32 11.75 5.70
CA LEU A 182 22.05 11.04 5.68
C LEU A 182 21.19 11.38 6.92
N ARG A 183 21.82 11.53 8.08
CA ARG A 183 21.15 11.94 9.34
C ARG A 183 20.61 13.36 9.26
N VAL A 184 21.40 14.31 8.75
CA VAL A 184 20.98 15.71 8.62
C VAL A 184 19.83 15.84 7.61
N VAL A 185 19.98 15.22 6.44
CA VAL A 185 18.95 15.23 5.40
C VAL A 185 17.66 14.60 5.93
N SER A 186 17.73 13.45 6.58
CA SER A 186 16.51 12.74 7.00
C SER A 186 15.80 13.42 8.17
N LYS A 187 16.51 14.13 9.04
CA LYS A 187 15.90 14.99 10.07
C LYS A 187 15.04 16.11 9.44
N LEU A 188 15.40 16.58 8.25
CA LEU A 188 14.60 17.53 7.48
C LEU A 188 13.44 16.87 6.73
N PHE A 189 13.69 15.71 6.11
CA PHE A 189 12.70 15.02 5.27
C PHE A 189 11.60 14.28 6.06
N ILE A 190 11.90 13.69 7.23
CA ILE A 190 10.89 12.94 8.00
C ILE A 190 9.65 13.79 8.34
N PRO A 191 9.78 15.01 8.90
CA PRO A 191 8.62 15.87 9.13
C PRO A 191 7.88 16.24 7.84
N LEU A 192 8.60 16.44 6.73
CA LEU A 192 7.99 16.76 5.44
C LEU A 192 7.18 15.58 4.89
N ILE A 193 7.71 14.35 4.99
CA ILE A 193 7.03 13.13 4.56
C ILE A 193 5.79 12.89 5.43
N LEU A 194 5.88 13.09 6.75
CA LEU A 194 4.74 12.97 7.66
C LEU A 194 3.67 14.04 7.37
N LEU A 195 4.08 15.28 7.15
CA LEU A 195 3.16 16.36 6.76
C LEU A 195 2.47 16.02 5.44
N PHE A 196 3.21 15.48 4.47
CA PHE A 196 2.66 15.04 3.20
C PHE A 196 1.69 13.86 3.37
N ALA A 197 2.00 12.88 4.23
CA ALA A 197 1.08 11.79 4.56
C ALA A 197 -0.24 12.31 5.16
N LEU A 198 -0.16 13.28 6.09
CA LEU A 198 -1.34 13.92 6.66
C LEU A 198 -2.12 14.74 5.62
N TYR A 199 -1.41 15.44 4.73
CA TYR A 199 -2.05 16.12 3.60
C TYR A 199 -2.85 15.14 2.74
N VAL A 200 -2.24 14.02 2.33
CA VAL A 200 -2.89 12.96 1.54
C VAL A 200 -4.07 12.34 2.29
N GLN A 201 -3.98 12.19 3.61
CA GLN A 201 -5.05 11.67 4.46
C GLN A 201 -6.26 12.59 4.54
N PHE A 202 -6.04 13.90 4.66
CA PHE A 202 -7.10 14.90 4.90
C PHE A 202 -7.59 15.60 3.63
N HIS A 203 -6.95 15.37 2.47
CA HIS A 203 -7.35 15.94 1.17
C HIS A 203 -7.66 14.86 0.12
N GLY A 204 -7.89 13.60 0.54
CA GLY A 204 -8.26 12.50 -0.36
C GLY A 204 -9.64 12.68 -1.01
N ASP A 205 -10.46 13.55 -0.44
CA ASP A 205 -11.74 14.01 -0.98
C ASP A 205 -11.58 15.01 -2.14
N PHE A 206 -10.55 15.85 -2.13
CA PHE A 206 -10.31 16.86 -3.17
C PHE A 206 -9.29 16.46 -4.23
N GLY A 207 -8.31 15.65 -3.87
CA GLY A 207 -7.20 15.28 -4.73
C GLY A 207 -6.86 13.79 -4.66
N PRO A 208 -5.92 13.33 -5.51
CA PRO A 208 -5.52 11.95 -5.54
C PRO A 208 -4.90 11.52 -4.20
N GLY A 209 -5.35 10.39 -3.66
CA GLY A 209 -4.91 9.94 -2.34
C GLY A 209 -5.94 9.08 -1.63
N GLY A 210 -6.08 9.35 -0.33
CA GLY A 210 -6.91 8.58 0.58
C GLY A 210 -6.10 7.90 1.69
N GLY A 211 -6.82 7.19 2.54
CA GLY A 211 -6.26 6.59 3.76
C GLY A 211 -5.13 5.59 3.49
N PHE A 212 -5.25 4.77 2.45
CA PHE A 212 -4.29 3.70 2.19
C PHE A 212 -2.90 4.24 1.84
N GLN A 213 -2.82 5.15 0.86
CA GLN A 213 -1.57 5.77 0.40
C GLN A 213 -0.97 6.61 1.53
N ALA A 214 -1.79 7.37 2.25
CA ALA A 214 -1.35 8.12 3.43
C ALA A 214 -0.69 7.21 4.48
N GLY A 215 -1.32 6.06 4.78
CA GLY A 215 -0.78 5.08 5.72
C GLY A 215 0.58 4.52 5.29
N VAL A 216 0.75 4.23 4.00
CA VAL A 216 2.03 3.75 3.45
C VAL A 216 3.11 4.83 3.52
N ILE A 217 2.79 6.07 3.16
CA ILE A 217 3.75 7.20 3.22
C ILE A 217 4.14 7.49 4.67
N PHE A 218 3.19 7.44 5.60
CA PHE A 218 3.45 7.57 7.03
C PHE A 218 4.40 6.47 7.52
N ALA A 219 4.14 5.22 7.13
CA ALA A 219 5.03 4.10 7.45
C ALA A 219 6.42 4.26 6.82
N ALA A 220 6.52 4.77 5.59
CA ALA A 220 7.79 5.03 4.93
C ALA A 220 8.65 6.06 5.69
N ALA A 221 8.05 7.12 6.24
CA ALA A 221 8.76 8.06 7.12
C ALA A 221 9.32 7.38 8.38
N PHE A 222 8.52 6.50 8.99
CA PHE A 222 8.93 5.72 10.16
C PHE A 222 10.05 4.72 9.83
N ILE A 223 9.95 4.05 8.68
CA ILE A 223 10.98 3.11 8.20
C ILE A 223 12.27 3.85 7.90
N LEU A 224 12.22 5.03 7.26
CA LEU A 224 13.39 5.87 7.04
C LEU A 224 14.06 6.25 8.36
N TYR A 225 13.27 6.61 9.39
CA TYR A 225 13.80 6.85 10.74
C TYR A 225 14.51 5.61 11.30
N ALA A 226 13.87 4.44 11.22
CA ALA A 226 14.42 3.19 11.72
C ALA A 226 15.71 2.75 10.99
N LEU A 227 15.82 2.98 9.68
CA LEU A 227 17.01 2.68 8.89
C LEU A 227 18.22 3.54 9.28
N ILE A 228 17.98 4.77 9.77
CA ILE A 228 19.04 5.77 10.02
C ILE A 228 19.46 5.82 11.48
N TYR A 229 18.48 5.73 12.38
CA TYR A 229 18.68 5.82 13.82
C TYR A 229 18.67 4.46 14.51
N GLY A 230 18.30 3.40 13.80
CA GLY A 230 18.22 2.04 14.32
C GLY A 230 16.80 1.65 14.72
N VAL A 231 16.53 0.34 14.67
CA VAL A 231 15.21 -0.24 14.98
C VAL A 231 14.86 -0.05 16.47
N GLU A 232 15.86 -0.07 17.35
CA GLU A 232 15.64 0.13 18.79
C GLU A 232 15.15 1.55 19.12
N GLU A 233 15.76 2.58 18.53
CA GLU A 233 15.28 3.97 18.68
C GLU A 233 13.89 4.14 18.06
N ALA A 234 13.61 3.50 16.93
CA ALA A 234 12.28 3.50 16.34
C ALA A 234 11.24 2.85 17.28
N ARG A 235 11.56 1.74 17.93
CA ARG A 235 10.70 1.08 18.93
C ARG A 235 10.45 1.93 20.18
N ARG A 236 11.36 2.84 20.53
CA ARG A 236 11.12 3.82 21.60
C ARG A 236 10.06 4.85 21.20
N VAL A 237 10.06 5.28 19.94
CA VAL A 237 9.06 6.22 19.40
C VAL A 237 7.70 5.54 19.23
N ALA A 238 7.66 4.36 18.61
CA ALA A 238 6.44 3.55 18.44
C ALA A 238 6.63 2.14 19.01
N PRO A 239 6.33 1.94 20.31
CA PRO A 239 6.42 0.64 20.96
C PRO A 239 5.53 -0.40 20.27
N ALA A 240 6.04 -1.62 20.10
CA ALA A 240 5.35 -2.70 19.38
C ALA A 240 3.91 -2.95 19.89
N GLY A 241 3.71 -2.92 21.22
CA GLY A 241 2.37 -3.06 21.80
C GLY A 241 1.42 -1.94 21.40
N ARG A 242 1.89 -0.68 21.28
CA ARG A 242 1.06 0.43 20.81
C ARG A 242 0.75 0.29 19.33
N VAL A 243 1.74 -0.06 18.51
CA VAL A 243 1.53 -0.31 17.07
C VAL A 243 0.50 -1.42 16.85
N GLN A 244 0.53 -2.49 17.65
CA GLN A 244 -0.47 -3.57 17.60
C GLN A 244 -1.87 -3.14 18.07
N VAL A 245 -1.98 -2.14 18.95
CA VAL A 245 -3.28 -1.54 19.27
C VAL A 245 -3.80 -0.75 18.08
N PHE A 246 -2.95 0.04 17.41
CA PHE A 246 -3.33 0.79 16.21
C PHE A 246 -3.77 -0.11 15.04
N PHE A 247 -3.16 -1.28 14.89
CA PHE A 247 -3.61 -2.35 13.98
C PHE A 247 -5.12 -2.59 14.05
N ALA A 248 -5.61 -2.86 15.26
CA ALA A 248 -7.00 -3.19 15.53
C ALA A 248 -7.87 -1.94 15.58
N LEU A 249 -7.35 -0.83 16.12
CA LEU A 249 -8.09 0.42 16.25
C LEU A 249 -8.55 0.95 14.89
N GLY A 250 -7.72 0.92 13.85
CA GLY A 250 -8.12 1.40 12.53
C GLY A 250 -9.25 0.58 11.91
N LEU A 251 -9.17 -0.75 11.98
CA LEU A 251 -10.24 -1.65 11.52
C LEU A 251 -11.52 -1.51 12.36
N LEU A 252 -11.38 -1.38 13.68
CA LEU A 252 -12.50 -1.14 14.58
C LEU A 252 -13.14 0.23 14.34
N LEU A 253 -12.36 1.25 13.97
CA LEU A 253 -12.89 2.55 13.57
C LEU A 253 -13.74 2.40 12.30
N TYR A 254 -13.24 1.67 11.30
CA TYR A 254 -13.99 1.41 10.06
C TYR A 254 -15.33 0.70 10.34
N ILE A 255 -15.26 -0.44 11.04
CA ILE A 255 -16.46 -1.22 11.40
C ILE A 255 -17.38 -0.39 12.30
N GLY A 256 -16.80 0.37 13.23
CA GLY A 256 -17.49 1.25 14.15
C GLY A 256 -18.29 2.34 13.44
N THR A 257 -17.73 2.97 12.40
CA THR A 257 -18.46 3.93 11.56
C THR A 257 -19.67 3.29 10.90
N GLY A 258 -19.52 2.08 10.33
CA GLY A 258 -20.65 1.35 9.74
C GLY A 258 -21.71 0.95 10.77
N LEU A 259 -21.31 0.53 11.96
CA LEU A 259 -22.23 0.24 13.07
C LEU A 259 -22.94 1.50 13.57
N ALA A 260 -22.27 2.65 13.59
CA ALA A 260 -22.89 3.93 13.96
C ALA A 260 -24.00 4.31 12.96
N CYS A 261 -23.84 4.03 11.67
CA CYS A 261 -24.89 4.23 10.66
C CYS A 261 -26.12 3.36 10.94
N LEU A 262 -25.91 2.08 11.30
CA LEU A 262 -27.00 1.17 11.68
C LEU A 262 -27.75 1.66 12.92
N LEU A 263 -27.02 2.15 13.93
CA LEU A 263 -27.61 2.68 15.17
C LEU A 263 -28.40 3.98 14.92
N ALA A 264 -28.00 4.77 13.93
CA ALA A 264 -28.72 5.96 13.48
C ALA A 264 -29.92 5.66 12.56
N GLY A 265 -30.19 4.39 12.25
CA GLY A 265 -31.34 3.93 11.47
C GLY A 265 -31.11 3.81 9.96
N GLY A 266 -29.88 3.98 9.48
CA GLY A 266 -29.48 3.70 8.09
C GLY A 266 -29.00 2.27 7.89
N ASN A 267 -28.53 1.95 6.68
CA ASN A 267 -27.81 0.70 6.40
C ASN A 267 -26.34 0.80 6.83
N PHE A 268 -25.65 -0.35 6.86
CA PHE A 268 -24.23 -0.38 7.20
C PHE A 268 -23.41 0.38 6.15
N LEU A 269 -22.60 1.34 6.59
CA LEU A 269 -21.84 2.30 5.76
C LEU A 269 -22.70 3.30 4.96
N GLU A 270 -23.98 3.45 5.30
CA GLU A 270 -24.82 4.53 4.75
C GLU A 270 -24.60 5.82 5.56
N TYR A 271 -23.62 6.63 5.19
CA TYR A 271 -23.14 7.73 6.02
C TYR A 271 -24.10 8.93 6.12
N LYS A 272 -25.09 9.03 5.22
CA LYS A 272 -26.08 10.12 5.18
C LYS A 272 -26.81 10.34 6.50
N VAL A 273 -26.95 9.29 7.32
CA VAL A 273 -27.65 9.35 8.61
C VAL A 273 -26.78 9.89 9.75
N LEU A 274 -25.48 10.13 9.53
CA LEU A 274 -24.54 10.57 10.57
C LEU A 274 -24.65 12.06 10.90
N ALA A 275 -25.25 12.87 10.03
CA ALA A 275 -25.44 14.30 10.25
C ALA A 275 -26.86 14.74 9.84
N SER A 276 -27.27 15.93 10.27
CA SER A 276 -28.56 16.52 9.87
C SER A 276 -28.64 16.83 8.38
N ASP A 277 -27.49 17.14 7.78
CA ASP A 277 -27.33 17.29 6.34
C ASP A 277 -26.64 16.03 5.79
N PRO A 278 -27.29 15.30 4.87
CA PRO A 278 -26.77 14.05 4.31
C PRO A 278 -25.36 14.17 3.72
N THR A 279 -25.03 15.30 3.10
CA THR A 279 -23.75 15.51 2.41
C THR A 279 -22.60 15.59 3.42
N TYR A 280 -22.83 16.30 4.53
CA TYR A 280 -21.85 16.34 5.62
C TYR A 280 -21.72 14.98 6.31
N GLY A 281 -22.81 14.19 6.37
CA GLY A 281 -22.79 12.81 6.83
C GLY A 281 -21.80 11.96 6.04
N GLU A 282 -21.88 12.01 4.70
CA GLU A 282 -20.93 11.35 3.78
C GLU A 282 -19.49 11.79 4.02
N HIS A 283 -19.23 13.09 4.12
CA HIS A 283 -17.88 13.61 4.37
C HIS A 283 -17.29 13.08 5.68
N TYR A 284 -18.06 13.10 6.78
CA TYR A 284 -17.60 12.58 8.05
C TYR A 284 -17.39 11.06 8.02
N GLY A 285 -18.32 10.32 7.42
CA GLY A 285 -18.22 8.87 7.28
C GLY A 285 -16.97 8.46 6.53
N ILE A 286 -16.75 9.05 5.35
CA ILE A 286 -15.59 8.81 4.48
C ILE A 286 -14.30 9.18 5.21
N LEU A 287 -14.22 10.36 5.82
CA LEU A 287 -13.04 10.77 6.57
C LEU A 287 -12.68 9.79 7.70
N LEU A 288 -13.68 9.31 8.45
CA LEU A 288 -13.48 8.37 9.56
C LEU A 288 -13.01 7.01 9.07
N ILE A 289 -13.60 6.46 8.00
CA ILE A 289 -13.17 5.17 7.48
C ILE A 289 -11.79 5.25 6.82
N GLU A 290 -11.48 6.33 6.11
CA GLU A 290 -10.17 6.57 5.53
C GLU A 290 -9.10 6.74 6.60
N LEU A 291 -9.42 7.43 7.70
CA LEU A 291 -8.53 7.52 8.86
C LEU A 291 -8.28 6.12 9.45
N GLY A 292 -9.32 5.29 9.54
CA GLY A 292 -9.22 3.90 9.97
C GLY A 292 -8.28 3.09 9.08
N VAL A 293 -8.45 3.19 7.76
CA VAL A 293 -7.58 2.55 6.75
C VAL A 293 -6.14 3.01 6.95
N GLY A 294 -5.89 4.32 7.01
CA GLY A 294 -4.54 4.86 7.13
C GLY A 294 -3.83 4.42 8.41
N ILE A 295 -4.54 4.39 9.54
CA ILE A 295 -4.01 3.89 10.81
C ILE A 295 -3.64 2.41 10.70
N THR A 296 -4.54 1.55 10.21
CA THR A 296 -4.28 0.11 10.10
C THR A 296 -3.13 -0.17 9.14
N VAL A 297 -3.12 0.46 7.96
CA VAL A 297 -2.05 0.28 6.96
C VAL A 297 -0.70 0.74 7.53
N ALA A 298 -0.63 1.94 8.11
CA ALA A 298 0.61 2.45 8.69
C ALA A 298 1.14 1.50 9.78
N ALA A 299 0.27 1.08 10.69
CA ALA A 299 0.65 0.19 11.78
C ALA A 299 1.12 -1.17 11.26
N VAL A 300 0.41 -1.78 10.31
CA VAL A 300 0.75 -3.06 9.68
C VAL A 300 2.12 -3.01 9.04
N VAL A 301 2.37 -2.00 8.22
CA VAL A 301 3.62 -1.85 7.50
C VAL A 301 4.79 -1.62 8.46
N ILE A 302 4.63 -0.75 9.46
CA ILE A 302 5.65 -0.51 10.49
C ILE A 302 5.98 -1.79 11.25
N SER A 303 4.95 -2.54 11.65
CA SER A 303 5.13 -3.77 12.40
C SER A 303 5.84 -4.84 11.58
N ILE A 304 5.44 -5.05 10.33
CA ILE A 304 6.11 -5.99 9.42
C ILE A 304 7.59 -5.62 9.30
N PHE A 305 7.90 -4.36 8.98
CA PHE A 305 9.28 -3.90 8.86
C PHE A 305 10.09 -4.14 10.14
N CYS A 306 9.58 -3.73 11.30
CA CYS A 306 10.26 -3.91 12.59
C CYS A 306 10.49 -5.38 12.97
N HIS A 307 9.63 -6.31 12.53
CA HIS A 307 9.83 -7.74 12.78
C HIS A 307 10.85 -8.35 11.83
N PHE A 308 10.89 -7.92 10.56
CA PHE A 308 11.94 -8.35 9.63
C PHE A 308 13.31 -7.77 10.00
N ALA A 309 13.38 -6.47 10.26
CA ALA A 309 14.64 -5.77 10.51
C ALA A 309 15.32 -6.18 11.83
N SER A 310 14.58 -6.72 12.80
CA SER A 310 15.14 -7.19 14.07
C SER A 310 15.67 -8.63 14.05
N ARG A 311 15.58 -9.36 12.93
CA ARG A 311 16.02 -10.76 12.85
C ARG A 311 17.47 -10.90 12.47
N GLU A 312 18.18 -11.84 13.08
CA GLU A 312 19.53 -12.23 12.66
C GLU A 312 19.52 -13.20 11.45
N ARG A 313 20.63 -13.22 10.71
CA ARG A 313 20.87 -14.26 9.69
C ARG A 313 20.99 -15.63 10.38
N PRO A 314 20.34 -16.68 9.87
CA PRO A 314 20.55 -18.04 10.36
C PRO A 314 21.97 -18.54 10.12
#